data_AF-A0A3D4KXI0-F1
#
_entry.id   AF-A0A3D4KXI0-F1
#
_cell.length_a   1.000
_cell.length_b   1.000
_cell.length_c   1.000
_cell.angle_alpha   90.00
_cell.angle_beta   90.00
_cell.angle_gamma   90.00
#
_symmetry.space_group_name_H-M   'P 1'
#
loop_
_entity.id
_entity.type
_entity.pdbx_description
1 polymer ?
#
loop_
_entity_poly.entity_id
_entity_poly.type
_entity_poly.pdbx_seq_one_letter_code
_entity_poly.pdbx_strand_id
1 'polypeptide(L)'
;MTLLIAVFAAVTCTAIWYTSEKARTLKVGLLCWMFWGASLMWLVDALTEYSELRAAYFTPEPADMLNDAFLGLSVLALALVIWIVYVLAKDPLGVVRKSVSDEVSGKENTGAQEA
;
A
#
# COMPACT_ATOMS: atom_id res chain seq x y z
N MET A 1 -17.36 -5.03 -4.80
CA MET A 1 -16.75 -3.65 -4.67
C MET A 1 -15.21 -3.66 -4.52
N THR A 2 -14.65 -4.73 -3.99
CA THR A 2 -13.20 -5.00 -3.86
C THR A 2 -12.38 -4.70 -5.13
N LEU A 3 -12.80 -5.23 -6.28
CA LEU A 3 -12.13 -5.07 -7.58
C LEU A 3 -11.83 -3.61 -7.92
N LEU A 4 -12.84 -2.74 -7.81
CA LEU A 4 -12.69 -1.31 -8.15
C LEU A 4 -11.65 -0.64 -7.26
N ILE A 5 -11.68 -0.93 -5.95
CA ILE A 5 -10.73 -0.38 -4.99
C ILE A 5 -9.29 -0.81 -5.33
N ALA A 6 -9.07 -2.11 -5.60
CA ALA A 6 -7.73 -2.59 -5.98
C ALA A 6 -7.24 -1.98 -7.29
N VAL A 7 -8.09 -1.87 -8.32
CA VAL A 7 -7.69 -1.33 -9.61
C VAL A 7 -7.32 0.16 -9.49
N PHE A 8 -8.12 0.96 -8.78
CA PHE A 8 -7.77 2.36 -8.52
C PHE A 8 -6.45 2.47 -7.75
N ALA A 9 -6.27 1.67 -6.70
CA ALA A 9 -5.02 1.64 -5.94
C ALA A 9 -3.82 1.24 -6.81
N ALA A 10 -3.96 0.23 -7.67
CA ALA A 10 -2.92 -0.24 -8.59
C ALA A 10 -2.52 0.84 -9.60
N VAL A 11 -3.51 1.52 -10.18
CA VAL A 11 -3.29 2.62 -11.14
C VAL A 11 -2.59 3.80 -10.45
N THR A 12 -3.07 4.24 -9.28
CA THR A 12 -2.44 5.33 -8.53
C THR A 12 -1.01 5.00 -8.13
N CYS A 13 -0.75 3.79 -7.63
CA CYS A 13 0.61 3.35 -7.27
C CYS A 13 1.53 3.30 -8.50
N THR A 14 1.02 2.82 -9.64
CA THR A 14 1.78 2.78 -10.89
C THR A 14 2.11 4.19 -11.39
N ALA A 15 1.15 5.13 -11.32
CA ALA A 15 1.37 6.52 -11.69
C ALA A 15 2.43 7.19 -10.80
N ILE A 16 2.36 6.99 -9.47
CA ILE A 16 3.36 7.52 -8.52
C ILE A 16 4.73 6.89 -8.78
N TRP A 17 4.79 5.58 -9.00
CA TRP A 17 6.03 4.87 -9.28
C TRP A 17 6.67 5.31 -10.60
N TYR A 18 5.88 5.57 -11.64
CA TYR A 18 6.36 6.00 -12.95
C TYR A 18 6.87 7.45 -12.95
N THR A 19 6.18 8.34 -12.23
CA THR A 19 6.47 9.79 -12.26
C THR A 19 7.57 10.25 -11.32
N SER A 20 7.93 9.46 -10.30
CA SER A 20 8.86 9.89 -9.24
C SER A 20 10.05 8.94 -9.08
N GLU A 21 11.25 9.47 -9.20
CA GLU A 21 12.49 8.72 -8.87
C GLU A 21 12.53 8.33 -7.39
N LYS A 22 12.04 9.21 -6.51
CA LYS A 22 11.94 8.96 -5.07
C LYS A 22 10.96 7.82 -4.77
N ALA A 23 9.89 7.67 -5.54
CA ALA A 23 8.98 6.53 -5.39
C ALA A 23 9.66 5.21 -5.79
N ARG A 24 10.54 5.23 -6.80
CA ARG A 24 11.35 4.07 -7.19
C ARG A 24 12.35 3.68 -6.10
N THR A 25 13.00 4.65 -5.46
CA THR A 25 13.93 4.38 -4.34
C THR A 25 13.18 3.88 -3.10
N LEU A 26 11.98 4.39 -2.83
CA LEU A 26 11.06 3.89 -1.79
C LEU A 26 10.36 2.58 -2.15
N LYS A 27 10.74 1.93 -3.27
CA LYS A 27 10.25 0.60 -3.67
C LYS A 27 8.72 0.53 -3.76
N VAL A 28 8.07 1.62 -4.19
CA VAL A 28 6.61 1.66 -4.46
C VAL A 28 6.20 0.61 -5.50
N GLY A 29 7.14 0.11 -6.31
CA GLY A 29 6.91 -1.04 -7.19
C GLY A 29 6.39 -2.29 -6.46
N LEU A 30 6.71 -2.47 -5.17
CA LEU A 30 6.15 -3.55 -4.34
C LEU A 30 4.62 -3.42 -4.21
N LEU A 31 4.11 -2.20 -3.99
CA LEU A 31 2.67 -1.92 -3.96
C LEU A 31 2.02 -2.23 -5.31
N CYS A 32 2.67 -1.84 -6.41
CA CYS A 32 2.16 -2.11 -7.75
C CYS A 32 1.94 -3.61 -7.95
N TRP A 33 2.90 -4.45 -7.60
CA TRP A 33 2.76 -5.91 -7.71
C TRP A 33 1.64 -6.47 -6.83
N MET A 34 1.51 -5.99 -5.58
CA MET A 34 0.45 -6.44 -4.68
C MET A 34 -0.95 -6.06 -5.19
N PHE A 35 -1.15 -4.80 -5.61
CA PHE A 35 -2.46 -4.34 -6.07
C PHE A 35 -2.84 -4.86 -7.45
N TRP A 36 -1.89 -5.03 -8.38
CA TRP A 36 -2.17 -5.70 -9.65
C TRP A 36 -2.51 -7.19 -9.43
N GLY A 37 -1.81 -7.87 -8.52
CA GLY A 37 -2.13 -9.26 -8.15
C GLY A 37 -3.53 -9.39 -7.56
N ALA A 38 -3.90 -8.53 -6.60
CA ALA A 38 -5.24 -8.49 -6.02
C ALA A 38 -6.32 -8.15 -7.07
N SER A 39 -6.02 -7.22 -7.98
CA SER A 39 -6.94 -6.85 -9.07
C SER A 39 -7.22 -8.04 -9.99
N LEU A 40 -6.20 -8.83 -10.33
CA LEU A 40 -6.37 -10.03 -11.16
C LEU A 40 -7.18 -11.12 -10.44
N MET A 41 -6.91 -11.35 -9.16
CA MET A 41 -7.67 -12.30 -8.34
C MET A 41 -9.16 -11.92 -8.32
N TRP A 42 -9.47 -10.68 -7.93
CA TRP A 42 -10.85 -10.20 -7.84
C TRP A 42 -11.52 -10.05 -9.20
N LEU A 43 -10.75 -9.92 -10.29
CA LEU A 43 -11.31 -9.93 -11.63
C LEU A 43 -11.84 -11.32 -11.99
N VAL A 44 -11.10 -12.37 -11.64
CA VAL A 44 -11.55 -13.76 -11.84
C VAL A 44 -12.79 -14.06 -11.00
N ASP A 45 -12.82 -13.59 -9.74
CA ASP A 45 -14.00 -13.73 -8.88
C ASP A 45 -15.23 -13.05 -9.52
N ALA A 46 -15.07 -11.80 -9.97
CA ALA A 46 -16.13 -11.04 -10.64
C ALA A 46 -16.64 -11.70 -11.94
N LEU A 47 -15.75 -12.31 -12.73
CA LEU A 47 -16.14 -13.01 -13.96
C LEU A 47 -16.93 -14.29 -13.65
N THR A 48 -16.50 -15.05 -12.64
CA THR A 48 -17.19 -16.26 -12.19
C THR A 48 -18.58 -15.92 -11.68
N GLU A 49 -18.67 -14.93 -10.79
CA GLU A 49 -19.93 -14.51 -10.18
C GLU A 49 -20.90 -13.92 -11.22
N TYR A 50 -20.39 -13.15 -12.19
CA TYR A 50 -21.19 -12.69 -13.32
C TYR A 50 -21.72 -13.84 -14.19
N SER A 51 -20.95 -14.93 -14.36
CA SER A 51 -21.40 -16.08 -15.15
C SER A 51 -22.61 -16.79 -14.53
N GLU A 52 -22.70 -16.78 -13.20
CA GLU A 52 -23.77 -17.40 -12.42
C GLU A 52 -24.97 -16.47 -12.25
N LEU A 53 -24.75 -15.25 -11.78
CA LEU A 53 -25.81 -14.28 -11.45
C LEU A 53 -26.27 -13.44 -12.65
N ARG A 54 -25.45 -13.34 -13.70
CA ARG A 54 -25.71 -12.55 -14.91
C ARG A 54 -26.10 -11.11 -14.57
N ALA A 55 -27.29 -10.66 -14.96
CA ALA A 55 -27.76 -9.30 -14.72
C ALA A 55 -27.91 -8.97 -13.22
N ALA A 56 -28.15 -9.97 -12.37
CA ALA A 56 -28.29 -9.76 -10.92
C ALA A 56 -26.96 -9.36 -10.24
N TYR A 57 -25.81 -9.62 -10.89
CA TYR A 57 -24.50 -9.18 -10.42
C TYR A 57 -24.41 -7.64 -10.26
N PHE A 58 -25.15 -6.89 -11.07
CA PHE A 58 -25.17 -5.41 -11.00
C PHE A 58 -26.18 -4.87 -9.98
N THR A 59 -26.96 -5.73 -9.35
CA THR A 59 -27.93 -5.36 -8.30
C THR A 59 -27.64 -6.14 -7.00
N PRO A 60 -26.42 -6.03 -6.45
CA PRO A 60 -26.08 -6.70 -5.19
C PRO A 60 -26.82 -6.06 -4.01
N GLU A 61 -27.01 -6.83 -2.93
CA GLU A 61 -27.57 -6.28 -1.70
C GLU A 61 -26.61 -5.25 -1.07
N PRO A 62 -27.12 -4.14 -0.50
CA PRO A 62 -26.26 -3.10 0.09
C PRO A 62 -25.31 -3.61 1.19
N ALA A 63 -25.72 -4.62 1.95
CA ALA A 63 -24.89 -5.21 3.00
C ALA A 63 -23.67 -5.94 2.42
N ASP A 64 -23.85 -6.70 1.33
CA ASP A 64 -22.78 -7.42 0.65
C ASP A 64 -21.82 -6.44 -0.03
N MET A 65 -22.35 -5.38 -0.66
CA MET A 65 -21.52 -4.29 -1.21
C MET A 65 -20.62 -3.64 -0.15
N LEU A 66 -21.15 -3.43 1.06
CA LEU A 66 -20.43 -2.79 2.15
C LEU A 66 -19.35 -3.72 2.72
N ASN A 67 -19.66 -5.00 2.87
CA ASN A 67 -18.71 -6.02 3.31
C ASN A 67 -17.53 -6.13 2.32
N ASP A 68 -17.83 -6.21 1.02
CA ASP A 68 -16.82 -6.17 -0.03
C ASP A 68 -15.95 -4.91 0.02
N ALA A 69 -16.56 -3.74 0.22
CA ALA A 69 -15.82 -2.50 0.31
C ALA A 69 -14.87 -2.52 1.53
N PHE A 70 -15.35 -3.01 2.66
CA PHE A 70 -14.55 -3.16 3.87
C PHE A 70 -13.38 -4.14 3.68
N LEU A 71 -13.62 -5.27 3.02
CA LEU A 71 -12.57 -6.22 2.66
C LEU A 71 -11.53 -5.57 1.73
N GLY A 72 -11.98 -4.84 0.71
CA GLY A 72 -11.11 -4.12 -0.22
C GLY A 72 -10.21 -3.09 0.48
N LEU A 73 -10.79 -2.30 1.39
CA LEU A 73 -10.06 -1.32 2.20
C LEU A 73 -9.10 -1.99 3.19
N SER A 74 -9.47 -3.14 3.76
CA SER A 74 -8.61 -3.89 4.68
C SER A 74 -7.35 -4.40 3.99
N VAL A 75 -7.49 -4.95 2.78
CA VAL A 75 -6.34 -5.40 1.95
C VAL A 75 -5.47 -4.21 1.55
N LEU A 76 -6.08 -3.07 1.18
CA LEU A 76 -5.36 -1.83 0.88
C LEU A 76 -4.52 -1.38 2.08
N ALA A 77 -5.11 -1.34 3.28
CA ALA A 77 -4.42 -0.97 4.51
C ALA A 77 -3.27 -1.93 4.84
N LEU A 78 -3.49 -3.24 4.72
CA LEU A 78 -2.47 -4.24 5.00
C LEU A 78 -1.27 -4.13 4.04
N ALA A 79 -1.53 -3.94 2.74
CA ALA A 79 -0.48 -3.75 1.75
C ALA A 79 0.38 -2.50 2.04
N LEU A 80 -0.25 -1.41 2.46
CA LEU A 80 0.45 -0.19 2.89
C LEU A 80 1.31 -0.43 4.13
N VAL A 81 0.78 -1.15 5.14
CA VAL A 81 1.54 -1.51 6.35
C VAL A 81 2.77 -2.34 6.01
N ILE A 82 2.62 -3.39 5.18
CA ILE A 82 3.73 -4.24 4.76
C ILE A 82 4.83 -3.41 4.08
N TRP A 83 4.44 -2.49 3.21
CA TRP A 83 5.38 -1.60 2.54
C TRP A 83 6.07 -0.62 3.48
N ILE A 84 5.33 -0.01 4.41
CA ILE A 84 5.91 0.86 5.44
C ILE A 84 6.98 0.09 6.21
N VAL A 85 6.66 -1.10 6.72
CA VAL A 85 7.62 -1.94 7.45
C VAL A 85 8.85 -2.25 6.58
N TYR A 86 8.64 -2.58 5.31
CA TYR A 86 9.74 -2.87 4.38
C TYR A 86 10.64 -1.64 4.12
N VAL A 87 10.05 -0.46 3.90
CA VAL A 87 10.78 0.80 3.68
C VAL A 87 11.56 1.20 4.92
N LEU A 88 10.95 1.11 6.11
CA LEU A 88 11.64 1.41 7.37
C LEU A 88 12.81 0.45 7.63
N ALA A 89 12.63 -0.84 7.37
CA ALA A 89 13.67 -1.84 7.59
C ALA A 89 14.86 -1.68 6.64
N LYS A 90 14.62 -1.30 5.38
CA LYS A 90 15.69 -1.09 4.39
C LYS A 90 16.30 0.30 4.46
N ASP A 91 15.58 1.28 5.00
CA ASP A 91 15.94 2.70 5.10
C ASP A 91 16.72 3.21 3.87
N PRO A 92 16.15 3.13 2.66
CA PRO A 92 16.87 3.45 1.43
C PRO A 92 17.29 4.93 1.33
N LEU A 93 16.71 5.79 2.16
CA LEU A 93 17.04 7.22 2.23
C LEU A 93 17.94 7.58 3.42
N GLY A 94 18.26 6.61 4.28
CA GLY A 94 19.05 6.81 5.50
C GLY A 94 18.40 7.76 6.50
N VAL A 95 17.09 7.97 6.43
CA VAL A 95 16.39 8.98 7.25
C VAL A 95 16.39 8.54 8.70
N VAL A 96 16.08 7.27 8.97
CA VAL A 96 16.06 6.72 10.32
C VAL A 96 17.46 6.74 10.93
N ARG A 97 18.47 6.33 10.15
CA ARG A 97 19.87 6.33 10.60
C ARG A 97 20.40 7.74 10.88
N LYS A 98 20.06 8.72 10.05
CA LYS A 98 20.43 10.13 10.27
C LYS A 98 19.82 10.67 11.56
N SER A 99 18.53 10.46 11.77
CA SER A 99 17.85 10.92 12.99
C SER A 99 18.47 10.34 14.27
N VAL A 100 18.87 9.06 14.26
CA VAL A 100 19.54 8.43 15.41
C VAL A 100 20.95 8.97 15.62
N SER A 101 21.74 9.14 14.55
CA SER A 101 23.10 9.70 14.66
C SER A 101 23.10 11.16 15.11
N ASP A 102 22.14 11.97 14.64
CA ASP A 102 22.00 13.37 15.04
C ASP A 102 21.59 13.48 16.53
N GLU A 103 20.77 12.56 17.03
CA GLU A 103 20.41 12.51 18.46
C GLU A 103 21.60 12.11 19.34
N VAL A 104 22.43 11.17 18.90
CA VAL A 104 23.66 10.76 19.60
C VAL A 104 24.69 11.91 19.62
N SER A 105 24.90 12.58 18.49
CA SER A 105 25.77 13.75 18.37
C SER A 105 25.31 14.92 19.25
N GLY A 106 23.99 15.17 19.31
CA GLY A 106 23.41 16.17 20.20
C GLY A 106 23.67 15.89 21.68
N LYS A 107 23.53 14.63 22.12
CA LYS A 107 23.83 14.22 23.51
C LYS A 107 25.31 14.34 23.87
N GLU A 108 26.21 14.01 22.95
CA GLU A 108 27.66 14.11 23.16
C GLU A 108 28.12 15.57 23.31
N ASN A 109 27.56 16.48 22.53
CA ASN A 109 27.92 17.90 22.58
C ASN A 109 27.38 18.61 23.84
N THR A 110 26.24 18.17 24.39
CA THR A 110 25.73 18.67 25.68
C THR A 110 26.54 18.15 26.87
N GLY A 111 26.94 16.88 26.86
CA GLY A 111 27.79 16.31 27.92
C GLY A 111 29.19 16.91 28.00
N ALA A 112 29.74 17.39 26.87
CA ALA A 112 31.04 18.07 26.83
C ALA A 112 30.99 19.54 27.31
N GLN A 113 29.80 20.17 27.37
CA GLN A 113 29.65 21.54 27.92
C GLN A 113 29.40 21.57 29.43
N GLU A 114 29.08 20.43 30.06
CA GLU A 114 28.80 20.32 31.49
C GLU A 114 29.96 19.73 32.33
N ALA A 115 31.12 19.47 31.73
CA ALA A 115 32.34 18.98 32.37
C ALA A 115 33.47 20.03 32.38
#